data_AF-A0A7Y4XC87-F1
#
_entry.id   AF-A0A7Y4XC87-F1
#
_cell.length_a   1.000
_cell.length_b   1.000
_cell.length_c   1.000
_cell.angle_alpha   90.00
_cell.angle_beta   90.00
_cell.angle_gamma   90.00
#
_symmetry.space_group_name_H-M   'P 1'
#
loop_
_entity.id
_entity.type
_entity.pdbx_description
1 polymer ?
#
loop_
_entity_poly.entity_id
_entity_poly.type
_entity_poly.pdbx_seq_one_letter_code
_entity_poly.pdbx_strand_id
1 'polypeptide(L)' 'VGPVLEKMLHKLGIYYFKQVASWKESDIDWVDEQLEFFKGRIRREDWQGSATEEHLKKYGKKP' A
#
# COMPACT_ATOMS: atom_id res chain seq x y z
N VAL A 1 7.25 6.67 1.32
CA VAL A 1 6.52 6.69 0.02
C VAL A 1 6.70 8.06 -0.62
N GLY A 2 7.15 8.12 -1.88
CA GLY A 2 7.37 9.40 -2.58
C GLY A 2 6.08 10.03 -3.15
N PRO A 3 6.07 11.33 -3.48
CA PRO A 3 4.87 12.08 -3.90
C PRO A 3 4.25 11.60 -5.22
N VAL A 4 5.02 10.93 -6.08
CA VAL A 4 4.51 10.35 -7.33
C VAL A 4 3.67 9.10 -7.05
N LEU A 5 4.18 8.22 -6.19
CA LEU A 5 3.50 6.98 -5.81
C LEU A 5 2.21 7.28 -5.03
N GLU A 6 2.24 8.25 -4.13
CA GLU A 6 1.04 8.71 -3.42
C GLU A 6 -0.06 9.16 -4.40
N LYS A 7 0.28 9.98 -5.41
CA LYS A 7 -0.69 10.40 -6.44
C LYS A 7 -1.26 9.24 -7.24
N MET A 8 -0.46 8.21 -7.53
CA MET A 8 -0.93 7.01 -8.24
C MET A 8 -1.92 6.23 -7.35
N LEU A 9 -1.58 5.98 -6.09
CA LEU A 9 -2.45 5.30 -5.13
C LEU A 9 -3.77 6.06 -4.91
N HIS A 10 -3.70 7.39 -4.80
CA HIS A 10 -4.90 8.24 -4.69
C HIS A 10 -5.80 8.14 -5.93
N LYS A 11 -5.23 8.02 -7.15
CA LYS A 11 -6.04 7.80 -8.37
C LYS A 11 -6.73 6.45 -8.39
N LEU A 12 -6.13 5.45 -7.75
CA LEU A 12 -6.70 4.11 -7.57
C LEU A 12 -7.69 4.03 -6.39
N GLY A 13 -7.95 5.14 -5.68
CA GLY A 13 -8.87 5.19 -4.55
C GLY A 13 -8.28 4.72 -3.21
N ILE A 14 -6.96 4.60 -3.12
CA ILE A 14 -6.24 4.18 -1.92
C ILE A 14 -5.69 5.43 -1.24
N TYR A 15 -6.24 5.78 -0.07
CA TYR A 15 -5.88 7.01 0.66
C TYR A 15 -5.36 6.73 2.08
N TYR A 16 -5.59 5.53 2.60
CA TYR A 16 -5.29 5.18 3.98
C TYR A 16 -4.41 3.94 4.08
N PHE A 17 -3.44 3.96 5.00
CA PHE A 17 -2.59 2.80 5.29
C PHE A 17 -3.39 1.54 5.67
N LYS A 18 -4.56 1.69 6.30
CA LYS A 18 -5.43 0.55 6.60
C LYS A 18 -5.86 -0.22 5.35
N GLN A 19 -6.09 0.46 4.22
CA GLN A 19 -6.49 -0.19 2.97
C GLN A 19 -5.36 -1.08 2.45
N VAL A 20 -4.13 -0.55 2.49
CA VAL A 20 -2.92 -1.28 2.10
C VAL A 20 -2.68 -2.48 3.01
N ALA A 21 -2.82 -2.29 4.32
CA ALA A 21 -2.67 -3.36 5.31
C ALA A 21 -3.73 -4.47 5.18
N SER A 22 -4.91 -4.15 4.63
CA SER A 22 -6.00 -5.11 4.42
C SER A 22 -6.03 -5.72 3.01
N TRP A 23 -5.06 -5.44 2.15
CA TRP A 23 -5.00 -6.04 0.81
C TRP A 23 -4.89 -7.57 0.88
N LYS A 24 -5.54 -8.24 -0.06
CA LYS A 24 -5.31 -9.65 -0.36
C LYS A 24 -4.26 -9.77 -1.45
N GLU A 25 -3.78 -10.99 -1.71
CA GLU A 25 -2.83 -11.23 -2.81
C GLU A 25 -3.37 -10.74 -4.16
N SER A 26 -4.66 -10.92 -4.43
CA SER A 26 -5.30 -10.43 -5.65
C SER A 26 -5.32 -8.90 -5.74
N ASP A 27 -5.50 -8.21 -4.62
CA ASP A 27 -5.44 -6.74 -4.58
C ASP A 27 -4.01 -6.26 -4.83
N ILE A 28 -3.02 -6.94 -4.23
CA ILE A 28 -1.61 -6.65 -4.46
C ILE A 28 -1.30 -6.81 -5.95
N ASP A 29 -1.66 -7.92 -6.58
CA ASP A 29 -1.37 -8.17 -7.99
C ASP A 29 -2.03 -7.13 -8.89
N TRP A 30 -3.30 -6.78 -8.63
CA TRP A 30 -3.99 -5.74 -9.37
C TRP A 30 -3.30 -4.37 -9.24
N VAL A 31 -2.96 -3.94 -8.02
CA VAL A 31 -2.26 -2.65 -7.81
C VAL A 31 -0.85 -2.69 -8.43
N ASP A 32 -0.15 -3.82 -8.33
CA ASP A 32 1.19 -4.00 -8.90
C ASP A 32 1.17 -3.88 -10.43
N GLU A 33 0.12 -4.38 -11.09
CA GLU A 33 -0.11 -4.19 -12.52
C GLU A 33 -0.42 -2.73 -12.89
N GLN A 34 -1.13 -1.99 -12.03
CA GLN A 34 -1.39 -0.56 -12.26
C GLN A 34 -0.13 0.31 -12.02
N LEU A 35 0.84 -0.19 -11.25
CA LEU A 35 2.08 0.50 -10.93
C LEU A 35 3.21 0.14 -11.91
N GLU A 36 3.03 0.42 -13.20
CA GLU A 36 3.99 0.04 -14.27
C GLU A 36 5.47 0.36 -13.95
N PHE A 37 5.73 1.52 -13.35
CA PHE A 37 7.09 1.96 -12.96
C PHE A 37 7.57 1.41 -11.60
N PHE A 38 6.65 0.96 -10.75
CA PHE A 38 6.93 0.47 -9.39
C PHE A 38 6.57 -1.01 -9.22
N LYS A 39 6.40 -1.73 -10.34
CA LYS A 39 6.01 -3.14 -10.36
C LYS A 39 6.98 -4.01 -9.56
N GLY A 40 6.44 -4.96 -8.80
CA GLY A 40 7.13 -5.86 -7.89
C GLY A 40 7.56 -5.23 -6.57
N ARG A 41 7.39 -3.92 -6.35
CA ARG A 41 7.84 -3.27 -5.11
C ARG A 41 6.92 -3.53 -3.93
N ILE A 42 5.62 -3.69 -4.17
CA ILE A 42 4.63 -3.91 -3.10
C ILE A 42 5.03 -5.15 -2.27
N ARG A 43 5.43 -6.24 -2.95
CA ARG A 43 5.88 -7.48 -2.31
C ARG A 43 7.33 -7.42 -1.82
N ARG A 44 8.25 -6.84 -2.60
CA ARG A 44 9.68 -6.75 -2.22
C ARG A 44 9.93 -5.89 -0.98
N GLU A 45 9.18 -4.81 -0.83
CA GLU A 45 9.31 -3.85 0.27
C GLU A 45 8.27 -4.09 1.37
N ASP A 46 7.54 -5.21 1.32
CA ASP A 46 6.49 -5.57 2.28
C ASP A 46 5.60 -4.38 2.68
N TRP A 47 4.91 -3.80 1.69
CA TRP A 47 4.09 -2.61 1.94
C TRP A 47 2.94 -2.90 2.90
N GLN A 48 2.43 -4.14 2.96
CA GLN A 48 1.40 -4.54 3.92
C GLN A 48 1.93 -4.49 5.35
N GLY A 49 3.11 -5.07 5.61
CA GLY A 49 3.78 -5.00 6.90
C GLY A 49 4.06 -3.56 7.29
N SER A 50 4.68 -2.79 6.39
CA SER A 50 4.97 -1.37 6.60
C SER A 50 3.72 -0.54 6.90
N ALA A 51 2.63 -0.77 6.17
CA ALA A 51 1.37 -0.05 6.38
C ALA A 51 0.69 -0.44 7.70
N THR A 52 0.80 -1.71 8.10
CA THR A 52 0.33 -2.19 9.41
C THR A 52 1.09 -1.53 10.54
N GLU A 53 2.42 -1.46 10.44
CA GLU A 53 3.28 -0.79 11.42
C GLU A 53 3.00 0.71 11.52
N GLU A 54 2.85 1.41 10.39
CA GLU A 54 2.51 2.83 10.37
C GLU A 54 1.12 3.10 10.97
N HIS A 55 0.14 2.25 10.67
CA HIS A 55 -1.19 2.33 11.28
C HIS A 55 -1.11 2.12 12.80
N LEU A 56 -0.32 1.14 13.25
CA LEU A 56 -0.08 0.87 14.66
C LEU A 56 0.60 2.03 15.38
N LYS A 57 1.66 2.61 14.80
CA LYS A 57 2.34 3.78 15.36
C LYS A 57 1.41 4.97 15.52
N LYS A 58 0.52 5.18 14.55
CA LYS A 58 -0.38 6.33 14.52
C LYS A 58 -1.62 6.17 15.41
N TYR A 59 -2.16 4.96 15.52
CA TYR A 59 -3.47 4.71 16.18
C TYR A 59 -3.41 3.76 17.38
N GLY A 60 -2.26 3.15 17.66
CA GLY A 60 -2.08 2.21 18.78
C GLY A 60 -2.84 0.88 18.66
N LYS A 61 -3.45 0.60 17.49
CA LYS A 61 -4.24 -0.60 17.23
C LYS A 61 -3.96 -1.16 15.84
N LYS A 62 -4.12 -2.47 15.66
CA LYS A 62 -4.01 -3.09 14.33
C LYS A 62 -5.19 -2.63 13.45
N PRO A 63 -4.95 -2.39 12.15
CA PRO A 63 -5.97 -1.95 11.20
C PRO A 63 -7.08 -3.00 11.00
#